data_AF-A0A3R8L030-F1
#
_entry.id   AF-A0A3R8L030-F1
#
_cell.length_a   1.000
_cell.length_b   1.000
_cell.length_c   1.000
_cell.angle_alpha   90.00
_cell.angle_beta   90.00
_cell.angle_gamma   90.00
#
_symmetry.space_group_name_H-M   'P 1'
#
loop_
_entity.id
_entity.type
_entity.pdbx_description
1 polymer ?
#
loop_
_entity_poly.entity_id
_entity_poly.type
_entity_poly.pdbx_seq_one_letter_code
_entity_poly.pdbx_strand_id
1 'polypeptide(L)'
;MDKEQGEDGTDNDEQASDSLLSVIKADYKKKEMDYAEAKNALADLDAEELEGEAADDILEFQSTIEKDLGDKLAKFASDSDFKPLIEELTALKKAVDGDDEFLEELVEKYDAEYIFYLDSESEKLVKAGKKDEAVKLLEESESLVNDKNAVLDLLLEVQNTAGKDEYIIPDSNSRYLSDADLSGLNIQQINYAKNEIYARHGRRFQSAELQTYFNSKSWYNGTVDPAAFRESMLNDFEKRNVELLSKKEFSMESGGYKLDQ
;
A
#
# COMPACT_ATOMS: atom_id res chain seq x y z
N MET A 1 34.01 -43.38 -53.69
CA MET A 1 32.56 -43.10 -53.66
C MET A 1 32.21 -43.09 -52.20
N ASP A 2 32.35 -41.88 -51.65
CA ASP A 2 32.12 -41.56 -50.25
C ASP A 2 30.68 -41.85 -49.89
N LYS A 3 30.50 -42.42 -48.70
CA LYS A 3 29.20 -42.61 -48.07
C LYS A 3 28.82 -41.26 -47.46
N GLU A 4 27.77 -40.64 -48.01
CA GLU A 4 26.96 -39.68 -47.26
C GLU A 4 26.35 -40.43 -46.06
N GLN A 5 26.79 -40.05 -44.86
CA GLN A 5 26.12 -40.33 -43.60
C GLN A 5 26.09 -38.99 -42.84
N GLY A 6 24.94 -38.34 -42.86
CA GLY A 6 24.68 -37.10 -42.16
C GLY A 6 23.30 -36.59 -42.54
N GLU A 7 22.26 -37.17 -41.94
CA GLU A 7 20.87 -36.66 -41.97
C GLU A 7 19.92 -37.46 -41.02
N ASP A 8 20.34 -38.59 -40.44
CA ASP A 8 19.46 -39.48 -39.63
C ASP A 8 19.31 -39.09 -38.13
N GLY A 9 19.93 -37.99 -37.69
CA GLY A 9 19.93 -37.56 -36.29
C GLY A 9 18.84 -36.54 -35.95
N THR A 10 18.67 -35.53 -36.81
CA THR A 10 17.77 -34.39 -36.58
C THR A 10 16.29 -34.76 -36.70
N ASP A 11 15.93 -35.61 -37.67
CA ASP A 11 14.53 -36.04 -37.87
C ASP A 11 13.96 -36.86 -36.70
N ASN A 12 14.80 -37.61 -35.97
CA ASN A 12 14.37 -38.41 -34.82
C ASN A 12 14.16 -37.55 -33.56
N ASP A 13 15.00 -36.53 -33.38
CA ASP A 13 14.92 -35.63 -32.22
C ASP A 13 13.73 -34.67 -32.37
N GLU A 14 13.46 -34.15 -33.58
CA GLU A 14 12.25 -33.35 -33.89
C GLU A 14 10.95 -34.15 -33.67
N GLN A 15 10.93 -35.42 -34.07
CA GLN A 15 9.72 -36.25 -33.93
C GLN A 15 9.46 -36.65 -32.46
N ALA A 16 10.52 -36.73 -31.64
CA ALA A 16 10.43 -36.93 -30.20
C ALA A 16 9.96 -35.66 -29.47
N SER A 17 10.46 -34.48 -29.85
CA SER A 17 10.01 -33.20 -29.28
C SER A 17 8.55 -32.91 -29.58
N ASP A 18 8.08 -33.18 -30.80
CA ASP A 18 6.66 -33.05 -31.19
C ASP A 18 5.74 -33.93 -30.35
N SER A 19 6.16 -35.19 -30.11
CA SER A 19 5.41 -36.10 -29.27
C SER A 19 5.32 -35.61 -27.82
N LEU A 20 6.40 -35.07 -27.27
CA LEU A 20 6.43 -34.55 -25.90
C LEU A 20 5.60 -33.26 -25.75
N LEU A 21 5.76 -32.31 -26.66
CA LEU A 21 4.97 -31.08 -26.68
C LEU A 21 3.46 -31.36 -26.74
N SER A 22 3.05 -32.38 -27.51
CA SER A 22 1.65 -32.79 -27.59
C SER A 22 1.09 -33.29 -26.25
N VAL A 23 1.91 -33.98 -25.44
CA VAL A 23 1.55 -34.47 -24.10
C VAL A 23 1.44 -33.30 -23.14
N ILE A 24 2.42 -32.38 -23.13
CA ILE A 24 2.41 -31.17 -22.30
C ILE A 24 1.15 -30.34 -22.61
N LYS A 25 0.87 -30.07 -23.90
CA LYS A 25 -0.34 -29.37 -24.35
C LYS A 25 -1.61 -30.03 -23.83
N ALA A 26 -1.69 -31.37 -23.87
CA ALA A 26 -2.86 -32.12 -23.43
C ALA A 26 -3.07 -32.07 -21.91
N ASP A 27 -2.02 -32.22 -21.12
CA ASP A 27 -2.10 -32.29 -19.67
C ASP A 27 -2.34 -30.90 -19.06
N TYR A 28 -1.73 -29.85 -19.62
CA TYR A 28 -2.06 -28.45 -19.27
C TYR A 28 -3.54 -28.14 -19.53
N LYS A 29 -4.06 -28.52 -20.72
CA LYS A 29 -5.47 -28.29 -21.07
C LYS A 29 -6.46 -29.00 -20.15
N LYS A 30 -6.09 -30.16 -19.61
CA LYS A 30 -6.91 -30.89 -18.62
C LYS A 30 -6.76 -30.34 -17.20
N LYS A 31 -5.84 -29.39 -16.97
CA LYS A 31 -5.43 -28.91 -15.64
C LYS A 31 -4.79 -30.00 -14.78
N GLU A 32 -4.17 -30.98 -15.44
CA GLU A 32 -3.29 -31.98 -14.81
C GLU A 32 -1.86 -31.44 -14.65
N MET A 33 -1.55 -30.33 -15.33
CA MET A 33 -0.29 -29.60 -15.27
C MET A 33 -0.56 -28.11 -15.03
N ASP A 34 0.16 -27.48 -14.10
CA ASP A 34 0.08 -26.03 -13.85
C ASP A 34 1.09 -25.20 -14.67
N TYR A 35 1.10 -23.88 -14.48
CA TYR A 35 2.01 -22.99 -15.21
C TYR A 35 3.48 -23.34 -14.99
N ALA A 36 3.87 -23.62 -13.74
CA ALA A 36 5.26 -23.88 -13.40
C ALA A 36 5.72 -25.23 -13.98
N GLU A 37 4.88 -26.26 -13.83
CA GLU A 37 5.14 -27.57 -14.42
C GLU A 37 5.25 -27.49 -15.96
N ALA A 38 4.39 -26.69 -16.60
CA ALA A 38 4.46 -26.45 -18.04
C ALA A 38 5.72 -25.70 -18.47
N LYS A 39 6.13 -24.64 -17.75
CA LYS A 39 7.35 -23.89 -18.07
C LYS A 39 8.60 -24.75 -17.90
N ASN A 40 8.69 -25.52 -16.82
CA ASN A 40 9.84 -26.41 -16.60
C ASN A 40 9.90 -27.51 -17.68
N ALA A 41 8.75 -28.10 -18.04
CA ALA A 41 8.68 -29.09 -19.11
C ALA A 41 9.03 -28.53 -20.50
N LEU A 42 8.70 -27.25 -20.76
CA LEU A 42 9.10 -26.56 -21.99
C LEU A 42 10.60 -26.24 -22.03
N ALA A 43 11.20 -25.89 -20.88
CA ALA A 43 12.64 -25.66 -20.79
C ALA A 43 13.47 -26.92 -21.12
N ASP A 44 12.94 -28.10 -20.80
CA ASP A 44 13.55 -29.40 -21.14
C ASP A 44 13.51 -29.73 -22.65
N LEU A 45 12.68 -29.04 -23.44
CA LEU A 45 12.56 -29.28 -24.90
C LEU A 45 13.64 -28.53 -25.73
N ASP A 46 14.52 -27.76 -25.08
CA ASP A 46 15.62 -27.00 -25.67
C ASP A 46 15.25 -26.32 -27.02
N ALA A 47 14.30 -25.39 -26.97
CA ALA A 47 13.81 -24.69 -28.16
C ALA A 47 14.91 -23.91 -28.91
N GLU A 48 16.06 -23.64 -28.28
CA GLU A 48 17.22 -22.99 -28.93
C GLU A 48 18.00 -23.96 -29.83
N GLU A 49 17.87 -25.27 -29.61
CA GLU A 49 18.44 -26.32 -30.46
C GLU A 49 17.49 -26.77 -31.60
N LEU A 50 16.23 -26.31 -31.58
CA LEU A 50 15.21 -26.64 -32.58
C LEU A 50 15.07 -25.53 -33.63
N GLU A 51 14.90 -25.89 -34.90
CA GLU A 51 14.62 -24.95 -36.00
C GLU A 51 13.26 -25.24 -36.65
N GLY A 52 12.60 -24.22 -37.21
CA GLY A 52 11.39 -24.39 -38.02
C GLY A 52 10.09 -24.56 -37.20
N GLU A 53 9.18 -25.41 -37.69
CA GLU A 53 7.80 -25.53 -37.18
C GLU A 53 7.75 -25.95 -35.71
N ALA A 54 8.66 -26.83 -35.27
CA ALA A 54 8.72 -27.30 -33.88
C ALA A 54 9.05 -26.17 -32.89
N ALA A 55 9.98 -25.27 -33.26
CA ALA A 55 10.34 -24.12 -32.42
C ALA A 55 9.19 -23.10 -32.33
N ASP A 56 8.52 -22.82 -33.47
CA ASP A 56 7.35 -21.93 -33.50
C ASP A 56 6.21 -22.47 -32.63
N ASP A 57 5.98 -23.79 -32.65
CA ASP A 57 4.93 -24.47 -31.89
C ASP A 57 5.16 -24.43 -30.37
N ILE A 58 6.43 -24.44 -29.93
CA ILE A 58 6.83 -24.28 -28.53
C ILE A 58 6.58 -22.83 -28.09
N LEU A 59 7.03 -21.86 -28.87
CA LEU A 59 6.86 -20.43 -28.58
C LEU A 59 5.36 -20.02 -28.52
N GLU A 60 4.53 -20.56 -29.41
CA GLU A 60 3.09 -20.34 -29.38
C GLU A 60 2.47 -20.93 -28.10
N PHE A 61 2.90 -22.12 -27.70
CA PHE A 61 2.39 -22.73 -26.48
C PHE A 61 2.86 -22.01 -25.22
N GLN A 62 4.12 -21.55 -25.17
CA GLN A 62 4.62 -20.68 -24.12
C GLN A 62 3.77 -19.40 -24.00
N SER A 63 3.50 -18.74 -25.12
CA SER A 63 2.63 -17.55 -25.15
C SER A 63 1.21 -17.85 -24.64
N THR A 64 0.71 -19.06 -24.88
CA THR A 64 -0.61 -19.51 -24.41
C THR A 64 -0.64 -19.64 -22.88
N ILE A 65 0.34 -20.33 -22.28
CA ILE A 65 0.36 -20.55 -20.83
C ILE A 65 0.61 -19.24 -20.06
N GLU A 66 1.42 -18.34 -20.61
CA GLU A 66 1.67 -17.00 -20.05
C GLU A 66 0.40 -16.15 -20.08
N LYS A 67 -0.33 -16.16 -21.20
CA LYS A 67 -1.61 -15.48 -21.31
C LYS A 67 -2.65 -16.03 -20.33
N ASP A 68 -2.77 -17.35 -20.21
CA ASP A 68 -3.73 -17.98 -19.30
C ASP A 68 -3.44 -17.61 -17.82
N LEU A 69 -2.17 -17.56 -17.42
CA LEU A 69 -1.76 -17.06 -16.11
C LEU A 69 -2.09 -15.57 -15.95
N GLY A 70 -1.74 -14.74 -16.95
CA GLY A 70 -2.04 -13.31 -16.95
C GLY A 70 -3.52 -13.01 -16.77
N ASP A 71 -4.39 -13.71 -17.51
CA ASP A 71 -5.85 -13.58 -17.43
C ASP A 71 -6.38 -14.02 -16.05
N LYS A 72 -5.81 -15.09 -15.47
CA LYS A 72 -6.15 -15.55 -14.12
C LYS A 72 -5.82 -14.51 -13.06
N LEU A 73 -4.61 -13.95 -13.08
CA LEU A 73 -4.16 -12.95 -12.10
C LEU A 73 -4.90 -11.63 -12.26
N ALA A 74 -5.17 -11.22 -13.51
CA ALA A 74 -5.95 -10.00 -13.79
C ALA A 74 -7.35 -10.06 -13.19
N LYS A 75 -7.95 -11.26 -13.10
CA LYS A 75 -9.24 -11.45 -12.44
C LYS A 75 -9.17 -11.14 -10.94
N PHE A 76 -8.18 -11.66 -10.24
CA PHE A 76 -7.98 -11.35 -8.81
C PHE A 76 -7.78 -9.85 -8.58
N ALA A 77 -6.93 -9.20 -9.40
CA ALA A 77 -6.71 -7.75 -9.31
C ALA A 77 -7.99 -6.95 -9.55
N SER A 78 -8.83 -7.36 -10.52
CA SER A 78 -10.11 -6.69 -10.81
C SER A 78 -11.12 -6.80 -9.67
N ASP A 79 -11.06 -7.89 -8.90
CA ASP A 79 -11.87 -8.11 -7.70
C ASP A 79 -11.22 -7.50 -6.44
N SER A 80 -10.03 -6.87 -6.57
CA SER A 80 -9.20 -6.37 -5.47
C SER A 80 -8.79 -7.45 -4.45
N ASP A 81 -8.76 -8.71 -4.88
CA ASP A 81 -8.37 -9.86 -4.07
C ASP A 81 -6.87 -10.15 -4.26
N PHE A 82 -6.03 -9.20 -3.83
CA PHE A 82 -4.59 -9.23 -4.09
C PHE A 82 -3.82 -10.26 -3.26
N LYS A 83 -4.31 -10.63 -2.07
CA LYS A 83 -3.62 -11.62 -1.22
C LYS A 83 -3.44 -12.98 -1.91
N PRO A 84 -4.48 -13.64 -2.43
CA PRO A 84 -4.31 -14.90 -3.16
C PRO A 84 -3.50 -14.72 -4.45
N LEU A 85 -3.58 -13.55 -5.10
CA LEU A 85 -2.76 -13.22 -6.27
C LEU A 85 -1.27 -13.28 -5.93
N ILE A 86 -0.85 -12.56 -4.88
CA ILE A 86 0.57 -12.49 -4.46
C ILE A 86 1.05 -13.83 -3.91
N GLU A 87 0.20 -14.56 -3.18
CA GLU A 87 0.51 -15.93 -2.72
C GLU A 87 0.75 -16.87 -3.91
N GLU A 88 -0.05 -16.75 -4.98
CA GLU A 88 0.11 -17.53 -6.20
C GLU A 88 1.42 -17.20 -6.92
N LEU A 89 1.73 -15.91 -7.13
CA LEU A 89 3.00 -15.50 -7.74
C LEU A 89 4.22 -15.94 -6.94
N THR A 90 4.14 -15.85 -5.61
CA THR A 90 5.20 -16.33 -4.71
C THR A 90 5.42 -17.84 -4.83
N ALA A 91 4.33 -18.60 -4.96
CA ALA A 91 4.41 -20.05 -5.15
C ALA A 91 5.02 -20.40 -6.52
N LEU A 92 4.60 -19.72 -7.59
CA LEU A 92 5.11 -19.94 -8.95
C LEU A 92 6.60 -19.59 -9.06
N LYS A 93 7.03 -18.45 -8.50
CA LYS A 93 8.46 -18.06 -8.47
C LYS A 93 9.36 -19.10 -7.78
N LYS A 94 8.80 -19.88 -6.87
CA LYS A 94 9.54 -20.98 -6.19
C LYS A 94 9.50 -22.29 -6.99
N ALA A 95 8.47 -22.50 -7.80
CA ALA A 95 8.23 -23.74 -8.52
C ALA A 95 8.84 -23.77 -9.91
N VAL A 96 8.97 -22.62 -10.57
CA VAL A 96 9.66 -22.51 -11.87
C VAL A 96 11.17 -22.66 -11.68
N ASP A 97 11.78 -23.48 -12.52
CA ASP A 97 13.22 -23.69 -12.56
C ASP A 97 13.89 -22.60 -13.42
N GLY A 98 14.88 -21.91 -12.85
CA GLY A 98 15.59 -20.83 -13.54
C GLY A 98 14.88 -19.48 -13.48
N ASP A 99 15.29 -18.57 -14.36
CA ASP A 99 14.74 -17.22 -14.44
C ASP A 99 13.57 -17.19 -15.44
N ASP A 100 12.44 -16.61 -15.04
CA ASP A 100 11.24 -16.45 -15.88
C ASP A 100 10.87 -14.97 -15.94
N GLU A 101 11.27 -14.31 -17.03
CA GLU A 101 11.09 -12.88 -17.24
C GLU A 101 9.61 -12.46 -17.14
N PHE A 102 8.69 -13.29 -17.64
CA PHE A 102 7.25 -13.00 -17.54
C PHE A 102 6.75 -13.04 -16.09
N LEU A 103 7.19 -14.02 -15.30
CA LEU A 103 6.89 -14.04 -13.87
C LEU A 103 7.51 -12.86 -13.12
N GLU A 104 8.73 -12.45 -13.47
CA GLU A 104 9.37 -11.28 -12.87
C GLU A 104 8.56 -10.00 -13.14
N GLU A 105 8.13 -9.78 -14.38
CA GLU A 105 7.27 -8.65 -14.75
C GLU A 105 5.93 -8.66 -13.98
N LEU A 106 5.29 -9.82 -13.86
CA LEU A 106 4.03 -9.95 -13.12
C LEU A 106 4.22 -9.67 -11.63
N VAL A 107 5.31 -10.17 -11.05
CA VAL A 107 5.66 -9.95 -9.65
C VAL A 107 5.89 -8.46 -9.40
N GLU A 108 6.68 -7.77 -10.21
CA GLU A 108 6.91 -6.32 -10.05
C GLU A 108 5.61 -5.51 -10.18
N LYS A 109 4.79 -5.83 -11.19
CA LYS A 109 3.52 -5.16 -11.43
C LYS A 109 2.58 -5.30 -10.24
N TYR A 110 2.32 -6.53 -9.81
CA TYR A 110 1.30 -6.77 -8.79
C TYR A 110 1.79 -6.48 -7.38
N ASP A 111 3.11 -6.52 -7.10
CA ASP A 111 3.67 -6.02 -5.84
C ASP A 111 3.35 -4.52 -5.67
N ALA A 112 3.59 -3.73 -6.73
CA ALA A 112 3.28 -2.30 -6.73
C ALA A 112 1.77 -2.02 -6.61
N GLU A 113 0.92 -2.77 -7.32
CA GLU A 113 -0.54 -2.65 -7.20
C GLU A 113 -1.04 -3.05 -5.80
N TYR A 114 -0.45 -4.09 -5.19
CA TYR A 114 -0.81 -4.52 -3.85
C TYR A 114 -0.41 -3.51 -2.79
N ILE A 115 0.79 -2.93 -2.86
CA ILE A 115 1.23 -1.85 -1.96
C ILE A 115 0.28 -0.65 -2.07
N PHE A 116 -0.11 -0.26 -3.28
CA PHE A 116 -1.08 0.82 -3.49
C PHE A 116 -2.46 0.50 -2.88
N TYR A 117 -2.92 -0.75 -3.02
CA TYR A 117 -4.13 -1.22 -2.36
C TYR A 117 -4.03 -1.15 -0.83
N LEU A 118 -2.90 -1.60 -0.25
CA LEU A 118 -2.64 -1.57 1.18
C LEU A 118 -2.64 -0.15 1.74
N ASP A 119 -2.01 0.80 1.04
CA ASP A 119 -2.06 2.23 1.38
C ASP A 119 -3.51 2.72 1.45
N SER A 120 -4.26 2.56 0.35
CA SER A 120 -5.65 3.02 0.28
C SER A 120 -6.56 2.38 1.33
N GLU A 121 -6.43 1.07 1.55
CA GLU A 121 -7.30 0.34 2.47
C GLU A 121 -6.94 0.62 3.93
N SER A 122 -5.65 0.71 4.25
CA SER A 122 -5.21 1.10 5.60
C SER A 122 -5.66 2.51 5.96
N GLU A 123 -5.59 3.48 5.03
CA GLU A 123 -6.14 4.82 5.23
C GLU A 123 -7.65 4.80 5.50
N LYS A 124 -8.43 4.01 4.74
CA LYS A 124 -9.88 3.89 4.96
C LYS A 124 -10.18 3.33 6.34
N LEU A 125 -9.44 2.30 6.77
CA LEU A 125 -9.58 1.70 8.09
C LEU A 125 -9.24 2.71 9.19
N VAL A 126 -8.17 3.49 9.04
CA VAL A 126 -7.84 4.58 9.98
C VAL A 126 -8.97 5.62 10.04
N LYS A 127 -9.48 6.10 8.90
CA LYS A 127 -10.61 7.06 8.82
C LYS A 127 -11.88 6.50 9.44
N ALA A 128 -12.07 5.18 9.43
CA ALA A 128 -13.18 4.49 10.07
C ALA A 128 -12.95 4.21 11.58
N GLY A 129 -11.83 4.64 12.16
CA GLY A 129 -11.47 4.39 13.56
C GLY A 129 -11.01 2.95 13.85
N LYS A 130 -10.71 2.17 12.80
CA LYS A 130 -10.32 0.74 12.86
C LYS A 130 -8.82 0.57 12.71
N LYS A 131 -8.04 1.30 13.51
CA LYS A 131 -6.58 1.30 13.42
C LYS A 131 -5.96 -0.08 13.63
N ASP A 132 -6.47 -0.88 14.56
CA ASP A 132 -5.96 -2.23 14.81
C ASP A 132 -6.17 -3.15 13.59
N GLU A 133 -7.27 -2.97 12.84
CA GLU A 133 -7.50 -3.70 11.59
C GLU A 133 -6.51 -3.25 10.49
N ALA A 134 -6.20 -1.95 10.42
CA ALA A 134 -5.21 -1.40 9.49
C ALA A 134 -3.80 -1.93 9.76
N VAL A 135 -3.37 -1.93 11.02
CA VAL A 135 -2.07 -2.50 11.42
C VAL A 135 -2.01 -3.98 11.08
N LYS A 136 -3.04 -4.74 11.45
CA LYS A 136 -3.10 -6.18 11.16
C LYS A 136 -3.04 -6.46 9.65
N LEU A 137 -3.75 -5.70 8.83
CA LEU A 137 -3.69 -5.81 7.36
C LEU A 137 -2.26 -5.67 6.84
N LEU A 138 -1.54 -4.65 7.31
CA LEU A 138 -0.18 -4.35 6.86
C LEU A 138 0.84 -5.39 7.39
N GLU A 139 0.75 -5.79 8.67
CA GLU A 139 1.63 -6.81 9.26
C GLU A 139 1.48 -8.18 8.55
N GLU A 140 0.25 -8.59 8.23
CA GLU A 140 0.02 -9.84 7.49
C GLU A 140 0.57 -9.77 6.06
N SER A 141 0.70 -8.57 5.50
CA SER A 141 1.11 -8.34 4.12
C SER A 141 2.61 -8.11 3.93
N GLU A 142 3.34 -7.69 4.98
CA GLU A 142 4.78 -7.42 4.94
C GLU A 142 5.59 -8.62 4.41
N SER A 143 5.20 -9.84 4.79
CA SER A 143 5.92 -11.05 4.36
C SER A 143 5.62 -11.48 2.91
N LEU A 144 4.57 -10.93 2.31
CA LEU A 144 4.07 -11.28 0.98
C LEU A 144 4.65 -10.39 -0.11
N VAL A 145 5.03 -9.15 0.22
CA VAL A 145 5.58 -8.19 -0.74
C VAL A 145 7.09 -8.31 -0.90
N ASN A 146 7.59 -7.89 -2.05
CA ASN A 146 9.03 -7.73 -2.28
C ASN A 146 9.55 -6.45 -1.60
N ASP A 147 8.86 -5.32 -1.79
CA ASP A 147 9.22 -4.08 -1.11
C ASP A 147 8.63 -4.00 0.31
N LYS A 148 9.30 -4.70 1.23
CA LYS A 148 8.94 -4.68 2.66
C LYS A 148 9.05 -3.30 3.29
N ASN A 149 9.94 -2.44 2.78
CA ASN A 149 10.13 -1.11 3.34
C ASN A 149 8.90 -0.24 3.06
N ALA A 150 8.29 -0.36 1.87
CA ALA A 150 7.06 0.34 1.56
C ALA A 150 5.94 -0.02 2.56
N VAL A 151 5.76 -1.29 2.89
CA VAL A 151 4.76 -1.70 3.90
C VAL A 151 5.13 -1.24 5.31
N LEU A 152 6.42 -1.23 5.66
CA LEU A 152 6.90 -0.71 6.94
C LEU A 152 6.65 0.81 7.07
N ASP A 153 6.84 1.57 6.00
CA ASP A 153 6.54 2.99 5.96
C ASP A 153 5.04 3.26 6.17
N LEU A 154 4.16 2.49 5.51
CA LEU A 154 2.71 2.54 5.75
C LEU A 154 2.36 2.19 7.21
N LEU A 155 3.01 1.17 7.80
CA LEU A 155 2.83 0.83 9.21
C LEU A 155 3.22 1.99 10.13
N LEU A 156 4.35 2.64 9.86
CA LEU A 156 4.79 3.82 10.60
C LEU A 156 3.79 4.97 10.46
N GLU A 157 3.23 5.19 9.27
CA GLU A 157 2.19 6.20 9.06
C GLU A 157 0.92 5.90 9.83
N VAL A 158 0.40 4.67 9.74
CA VAL A 158 -0.76 4.20 10.50
C VAL A 158 -0.50 4.29 12.00
N GLN A 159 0.70 4.00 12.48
CA GLN A 159 1.04 4.13 13.91
C GLN A 159 1.11 5.61 14.33
N ASN A 160 1.64 6.48 13.47
CA ASN A 160 1.80 7.91 13.72
C ASN A 160 0.53 8.75 13.47
N THR A 161 -0.52 8.22 12.84
CA THR A 161 -1.82 8.91 12.68
C THR A 161 -2.44 9.30 14.01
N ALA A 162 -2.13 8.58 15.10
CA ALA A 162 -2.53 8.96 16.46
C ALA A 162 -2.06 10.38 16.83
N GLY A 163 -0.96 10.86 16.26
CA GLY A 163 -0.43 12.20 16.48
C GLY A 163 -0.83 13.24 15.43
N LYS A 164 -1.62 12.92 14.41
CA LYS A 164 -2.14 13.91 13.44
C LYS A 164 -3.66 14.08 13.54
N ASP A 165 -4.39 12.99 13.78
CA ASP A 165 -5.86 13.02 13.91
C ASP A 165 -6.32 13.52 15.30
N GLU A 166 -5.42 13.56 16.27
CA GLU A 166 -5.70 14.12 17.60
C GLU A 166 -5.62 15.64 17.64
N TYR A 167 -4.88 16.26 16.71
CA TYR A 167 -4.79 17.71 16.56
C TYR A 167 -5.79 18.21 15.53
N ILE A 168 -6.34 19.40 15.73
CA ILE A 168 -7.21 20.06 14.78
C ILE A 168 -6.39 20.74 13.68
N ILE A 169 -5.23 21.32 14.02
CA ILE A 169 -4.29 21.92 13.06
C ILE A 169 -2.86 21.52 13.45
N PRO A 170 -2.38 20.35 12.97
CA PRO A 170 -1.13 19.75 13.45
C PRO A 170 0.10 20.65 13.35
N ASP A 171 0.16 21.51 12.34
CA ASP A 171 1.27 22.38 11.95
C ASP A 171 1.11 23.84 12.43
N SER A 172 0.15 24.12 13.31
CA SER A 172 -0.10 25.46 13.86
C SER A 172 1.07 26.01 14.70
N ASN A 173 2.06 25.18 15.04
CA ASN A 173 3.25 25.54 15.80
C ASN A 173 4.47 25.89 14.92
N SER A 174 4.44 25.57 13.63
CA SER A 174 5.63 25.63 12.74
C SER A 174 5.44 26.47 11.47
N ARG A 175 4.21 26.94 11.18
CA ARG A 175 3.93 27.87 10.07
C ARG A 175 2.82 28.85 10.39
N TYR A 176 2.69 29.89 9.56
CA TYR A 176 1.54 30.79 9.60
C TYR A 176 0.32 30.16 8.94
N LEU A 177 -0.83 30.25 9.62
CA LEU A 177 -2.12 29.85 9.08
C LEU A 177 -2.72 30.97 8.22
N SER A 178 -3.59 30.57 7.30
CA SER A 178 -4.37 31.42 6.41
C SER A 178 -5.87 31.15 6.59
N ASP A 179 -6.72 32.03 6.07
CA ASP A 179 -8.17 31.80 6.08
C ASP A 179 -8.58 30.51 5.35
N ALA A 180 -7.78 30.05 4.38
CA ALA A 180 -8.02 28.80 3.67
C ALA A 180 -7.82 27.58 4.60
N ASP A 181 -6.83 27.63 5.49
CA ASP A 181 -6.58 26.57 6.49
C ASP A 181 -7.72 26.46 7.52
N LEU A 182 -8.48 27.54 7.71
CA LEU A 182 -9.62 27.59 8.62
C LEU A 182 -10.96 27.28 7.93
N SER A 183 -10.93 27.07 6.62
CA SER A 183 -12.13 26.80 5.83
C SER A 183 -12.71 25.42 6.18
N GLY A 184 -14.01 25.37 6.46
CA GLY A 184 -14.71 24.13 6.83
C GLY A 184 -14.72 23.80 8.32
N LEU A 185 -13.93 24.49 9.14
CA LEU A 185 -13.99 24.34 10.59
C LEU A 185 -15.21 25.08 11.16
N ASN A 186 -15.95 24.42 12.04
CA ASN A 186 -17.02 25.04 12.80
C ASN A 186 -16.46 25.87 13.98
N ILE A 187 -17.31 26.68 14.61
CA ILE A 187 -16.85 27.60 15.67
C ILE A 187 -16.24 26.89 16.88
N GLN A 188 -16.73 25.70 17.27
CA GLN A 188 -16.14 24.90 18.34
C GLN A 188 -14.74 24.42 17.93
N GLN A 189 -14.57 23.93 16.71
CA GLN A 189 -13.26 23.50 16.19
C GLN A 189 -12.27 24.67 16.11
N ILE A 190 -12.71 25.86 15.72
CA ILE A 190 -11.87 27.07 15.76
C ILE A 190 -11.44 27.40 17.20
N ASN A 191 -12.36 27.32 18.17
CA ASN A 191 -12.05 27.55 19.57
C ASN A 191 -11.07 26.50 20.11
N TYR A 192 -11.28 25.23 19.78
CA TYR A 192 -10.41 24.14 20.21
C TYR A 192 -9.04 24.22 19.55
N ALA A 193 -8.93 24.56 18.26
CA ALA A 193 -7.66 24.75 17.56
C ALA A 193 -6.85 25.92 18.17
N LYS A 194 -7.54 27.00 18.57
CA LYS A 194 -6.91 28.09 19.32
C LYS A 194 -6.38 27.60 20.67
N ASN A 195 -7.16 26.78 21.38
CA ASN A 195 -6.76 26.26 22.68
C ASN A 195 -5.69 25.17 22.60
N GLU A 196 -5.62 24.45 21.49
CA GLU A 196 -4.60 23.45 21.20
C GLU A 196 -3.19 24.03 21.23
N ILE A 197 -3.01 25.24 20.69
CA ILE A 197 -1.73 25.96 20.75
C ILE A 197 -1.28 26.14 22.21
N TYR A 198 -2.18 26.51 23.13
CA TYR A 198 -1.83 26.60 24.54
C TYR A 198 -1.61 25.23 25.20
N ALA A 199 -2.41 24.23 24.81
CA ALA A 199 -2.34 22.88 25.34
C ALA A 199 -0.99 22.19 25.02
N ARG A 200 -0.39 22.47 23.86
CA ARG A 200 0.95 21.98 23.47
C ARG A 200 2.04 22.39 24.46
N HIS A 201 1.83 23.49 25.18
CA HIS A 201 2.73 23.99 26.23
C HIS A 201 2.27 23.56 27.65
N GLY A 202 1.39 22.57 27.74
CA GLY A 202 0.92 21.99 28.99
C GLY A 202 -0.04 22.87 29.80
N ARG A 203 -0.62 23.92 29.20
CA ARG A 203 -1.60 24.78 29.88
C ARG A 203 -2.86 24.01 30.24
N ARG A 204 -3.23 24.00 31.51
CA ARG A 204 -4.53 23.50 31.99
C ARG A 204 -5.66 24.48 31.66
N PHE A 205 -6.90 23.98 31.69
CA PHE A 205 -8.09 24.75 31.35
C PHE A 205 -9.06 24.81 32.53
N GLN A 206 -9.66 25.98 32.75
CA GLN A 206 -10.71 26.15 33.76
C GLN A 206 -12.06 25.61 33.28
N SER A 207 -12.31 25.67 31.98
CA SER A 207 -13.49 25.03 31.36
C SER A 207 -13.35 23.52 31.46
N ALA A 208 -14.41 22.87 31.92
CA ALA A 208 -14.46 21.42 32.04
C ALA A 208 -14.51 20.77 30.65
N GLU A 209 -15.20 21.38 29.69
CA GLU A 209 -15.24 20.97 28.29
C GLU A 209 -13.83 20.90 27.68
N LEU A 210 -13.07 22.00 27.73
CA LEU A 210 -11.70 22.02 27.19
C LEU A 210 -10.77 21.08 27.96
N GLN A 211 -10.88 21.05 29.29
CA GLN A 211 -10.03 20.19 30.10
C GLN A 211 -10.28 18.71 29.79
N THR A 212 -11.53 18.32 29.58
CA THR A 212 -11.93 16.95 29.21
C THR A 212 -11.45 16.62 27.79
N TYR A 213 -11.66 17.53 26.84
CA TYR A 213 -11.20 17.38 25.47
C TYR A 213 -9.68 17.15 25.40
N PHE A 214 -8.87 18.02 26.01
CA PHE A 214 -7.41 17.87 25.93
C PHE A 214 -6.90 16.70 26.77
N ASN A 215 -7.53 16.36 27.91
CA ASN A 215 -7.18 15.14 28.66
C ASN A 215 -7.37 13.86 27.84
N SER A 216 -8.25 13.87 26.83
CA SER A 216 -8.44 12.73 25.94
C SER A 216 -7.35 12.58 24.87
N LYS A 217 -6.48 13.58 24.70
CA LYS A 217 -5.42 13.57 23.69
C LYS A 217 -4.15 12.95 24.25
N SER A 218 -3.59 11.98 23.54
CA SER A 218 -2.40 11.25 23.96
C SER A 218 -1.17 12.15 24.16
N TRP A 219 -1.08 13.24 23.39
CA TRP A 219 0.03 14.19 23.43
C TRP A 219 -0.08 15.24 24.54
N TYR A 220 -1.25 15.43 25.14
CA TYR A 220 -1.48 16.52 26.08
C TYR A 220 -1.00 16.17 27.49
N ASN A 221 -0.15 17.01 28.05
CA ASN A 221 0.32 16.90 29.43
C ASN A 221 0.10 18.19 30.21
N GLY A 222 -1.06 18.29 30.88
CA GLY A 222 -1.47 19.44 31.66
C GLY A 222 -0.62 19.64 32.93
N THR A 223 0.42 20.47 32.85
CA THR A 223 1.38 20.73 33.94
C THR A 223 1.42 22.20 34.37
N VAL A 224 1.00 23.12 33.51
CA VAL A 224 1.04 24.57 33.74
C VAL A 224 -0.33 25.07 34.16
N ASP A 225 -0.41 25.69 35.34
CA ASP A 225 -1.65 26.32 35.82
C ASP A 225 -2.10 27.46 34.89
N PRO A 226 -3.40 27.66 34.64
CA PRO A 226 -3.89 28.72 33.77
C PRO A 226 -3.35 30.12 34.13
N ALA A 227 -3.16 30.42 35.42
CA ALA A 227 -2.64 31.70 35.90
C ALA A 227 -1.11 31.83 35.79
N ALA A 228 -0.41 30.71 35.67
CA ALA A 228 1.05 30.67 35.49
C ALA A 228 1.47 30.73 34.02
N PHE A 229 0.58 30.44 33.08
CA PHE A 229 0.86 30.51 31.66
C PHE A 229 1.19 31.93 31.22
N ARG A 230 2.24 32.09 30.40
CA ARG A 230 2.71 33.39 29.89
C ARG A 230 2.78 33.34 28.38
N GLU A 231 2.38 34.42 27.70
CA GLU A 231 2.49 34.54 26.24
C GLU A 231 3.92 34.38 25.72
N SER A 232 4.93 34.64 26.55
CA SER A 232 6.34 34.40 26.22
C SER A 232 6.69 32.92 26.02
N MET A 233 5.81 31.99 26.43
CA MET A 233 5.95 30.56 26.17
C MET A 233 5.63 30.21 24.72
N LEU A 234 4.87 31.07 24.02
CA LEU A 234 4.52 30.86 22.61
C LEU A 234 5.62 31.40 21.69
N ASN A 235 5.82 30.70 20.57
CA ASN A 235 6.64 31.17 19.47
C ASN A 235 5.89 32.18 18.57
N ASP A 236 6.56 32.73 17.57
CA ASP A 236 5.98 33.77 16.72
C ASP A 236 4.85 33.26 15.80
N PHE A 237 4.95 32.02 15.32
CA PHE A 237 3.87 31.38 14.55
C PHE A 237 2.63 31.20 15.41
N GLU A 238 2.80 30.64 16.60
CA GLU A 238 1.73 30.35 17.55
C GLU A 238 0.98 31.64 17.97
N LYS A 239 1.70 32.71 18.29
CA LYS A 239 1.09 34.02 18.60
C LYS A 239 0.23 34.52 17.45
N ARG A 240 0.78 34.51 16.23
CA ARG A 240 0.08 35.00 15.03
C ARG A 240 -1.13 34.14 14.69
N ASN A 241 -1.03 32.83 14.88
CA ASN A 241 -2.10 31.87 14.62
C ASN A 241 -3.23 31.99 15.65
N VAL A 242 -2.91 32.16 16.94
CA VAL A 242 -3.90 32.46 17.99
C VAL A 242 -4.69 33.73 17.65
N GLU A 243 -4.03 34.78 17.17
CA GLU A 243 -4.72 36.01 16.74
C GLU A 243 -5.67 35.76 15.57
N LEU A 244 -5.23 35.01 14.56
CA LEU A 244 -6.05 34.68 13.40
C LEU A 244 -7.28 33.86 13.81
N LEU A 245 -7.07 32.81 14.61
CA LEU A 245 -8.14 31.94 15.12
C LEU A 245 -9.14 32.73 15.98
N SER A 246 -8.64 33.62 16.85
CA SER A 246 -9.49 34.51 17.65
C SER A 246 -10.34 35.42 16.77
N LYS A 247 -9.74 36.07 15.76
CA LYS A 247 -10.48 36.91 14.80
C LYS A 247 -11.55 36.11 14.06
N LYS A 248 -11.20 34.90 13.61
CA LYS A 248 -12.14 34.01 12.92
C LYS A 248 -13.32 33.63 13.83
N GLU A 249 -13.04 33.23 15.07
CA GLU A 249 -14.06 32.89 16.06
C GLU A 249 -15.06 34.03 16.29
N PHE A 250 -14.55 35.25 16.57
CA PHE A 250 -15.40 36.42 16.78
C PHE A 250 -16.15 36.88 15.53
N SER A 251 -15.62 36.58 14.33
CA SER A 251 -16.34 36.84 13.07
C SER A 251 -17.50 35.88 12.83
N MET A 252 -17.42 34.66 13.37
CA MET A 252 -18.47 33.63 13.26
C MET A 252 -19.56 33.86 14.30
N GLU A 253 -19.18 34.22 15.53
CA GLU A 253 -20.11 34.59 16.59
C GLU A 253 -19.53 35.74 17.41
N SER A 254 -20.24 36.86 17.49
CA SER A 254 -19.74 38.08 18.14
C SER A 254 -19.37 37.90 19.61
N GLY A 255 -19.90 36.86 20.27
CA GLY A 255 -19.60 36.51 21.65
C GLY A 255 -18.51 35.44 21.82
N GLY A 256 -17.90 34.97 20.74
CA GLY A 256 -17.05 33.78 20.70
C GLY A 256 -17.82 32.49 21.02
N TYR A 257 -17.15 31.35 20.89
CA TYR A 257 -17.71 30.07 21.31
C TYR A 257 -17.99 30.08 22.81
N LYS A 258 -19.17 29.60 23.21
CA LYS A 258 -19.54 29.47 24.62
C LYS A 258 -19.10 28.11 25.13
N LEU A 259 -18.16 28.12 26.06
CA LEU A 259 -17.68 26.92 26.74
C LEU A 259 -18.65 26.49 27.84
N ASP A 260 -18.65 25.18 28.11
CA ASP A 260 -19.39 24.56 29.22
C ASP A 260 -20.91 24.78 29.12
N GLN A 261 -21.45 24.66 27.90
CA GLN A 261 -22.89 24.69 27.63
C GLN A 261 -23.65 23.49 28.20
#